data_AF-A0A1F8A7F7-F1
#
_entry.id   AF-A0A1F8A7F7-F1
#
_cell.length_a   1.000
_cell.length_b   1.000
_cell.length_c   1.000
_cell.angle_alpha   90.00
_cell.angle_beta   90.00
_cell.angle_gamma   90.00
#
_symmetry.space_group_name_H-M   'P 1'
#
loop_
_entity.id
_entity.type
_entity.pdbx_description
1 polymer ?
#
loop_
_entity_poly.entity_id
_entity_poly.type
_entity_poly.pdbx_seq_one_letter_code
_entity_poly.pdbx_strand_id
1 'polypeptide(L)'
;MTTDPPNYTIFDALLDWGSTNAHQIHEAHLSKGGWEGWAQEEMRFLFNAGREDNCYQNNARQAADIVLTPYTSGAAAFAQPYVDEECVVIELKCESYWNAQKFRGEVRKDMQKVNSGVFKGPLLRGGCNVYCVALAMTDEGAYEMESLGLELFEGGSGAAPFQVWWCMRRFEPEYDSEDEDEEDDEEDDGDGEDDDEMQEDEVDFDVEEASSDEDGYQNAYGNGYHDGHNGGWDYNYS
;
A
#
# COMPACT_ATOMS: atom_id res chain seq x y z
N MET A 1 3.32 20.55 -23.58
CA MET A 1 3.08 19.11 -23.79
C MET A 1 3.47 18.47 -22.49
N THR A 2 2.48 18.18 -21.65
CA THR A 2 2.64 17.28 -20.51
C THR A 2 2.92 15.91 -21.09
N THR A 3 4.04 15.32 -20.72
CA THR A 3 4.37 13.95 -21.07
C THR A 3 3.58 13.04 -20.16
N ASP A 4 2.93 12.02 -20.71
CA ASP A 4 2.22 11.03 -19.89
C ASP A 4 3.19 10.43 -18.85
N PRO A 5 2.73 10.18 -17.61
CA PRO A 5 3.54 9.52 -16.61
C PRO A 5 3.96 8.13 -17.11
N PRO A 6 5.11 7.60 -16.64
CA PRO A 6 5.33 6.16 -16.72
C PRO A 6 4.13 5.42 -16.14
N ASN A 7 3.78 4.27 -16.72
CA ASN A 7 2.61 3.50 -16.28
C ASN A 7 1.28 4.29 -16.36
N TYR A 8 1.14 5.22 -17.31
CA TYR A 8 -0.06 6.08 -17.47
C TYR A 8 -1.40 5.32 -17.49
N THR A 9 -1.38 4.06 -17.91
CA THR A 9 -2.55 3.17 -17.93
C THR A 9 -3.16 2.92 -16.55
N ILE A 10 -2.41 3.12 -15.46
CA ILE A 10 -2.94 3.14 -14.08
C ILE A 10 -3.88 4.34 -13.89
N PHE A 11 -3.49 5.50 -14.43
CA PHE A 11 -4.25 6.74 -14.31
C PHE A 11 -5.47 6.73 -15.22
N ASP A 12 -5.38 6.12 -16.41
CA ASP A 12 -6.56 5.84 -17.24
C ASP A 12 -7.55 4.93 -16.52
N ALA A 13 -7.07 3.84 -15.90
CA ALA A 13 -7.93 2.93 -15.14
C ALA A 13 -8.61 3.63 -13.94
N LEU A 14 -7.91 4.56 -13.27
CA LEU A 14 -8.48 5.41 -12.22
C LEU A 14 -9.60 6.31 -12.76
N LEU A 15 -9.40 6.95 -13.91
CA LEU A 15 -10.43 7.78 -14.56
C LEU A 15 -11.63 6.96 -15.01
N ASP A 16 -11.41 5.78 -15.59
CA ASP A 16 -12.49 4.87 -16.03
C ASP A 16 -13.31 4.37 -14.84
N TRP A 17 -12.64 3.98 -13.75
CA TRP A 17 -13.31 3.63 -12.49
C TRP A 17 -14.10 4.82 -11.92
N GLY A 18 -13.49 6.01 -11.93
CA GLY A 18 -14.13 7.25 -11.48
C GLY A 18 -15.38 7.58 -12.29
N SER A 19 -15.32 7.43 -13.61
CA SER A 19 -16.45 7.64 -14.50
C SER A 19 -17.55 6.60 -14.28
N THR A 20 -17.20 5.34 -14.02
CA THR A 20 -18.16 4.25 -13.77
C THR A 20 -18.91 4.44 -12.45
N ASN A 21 -18.24 4.99 -11.44
CA ASN A 21 -18.77 5.15 -10.09
C ASN A 21 -19.15 6.59 -9.75
N ALA A 22 -19.26 7.48 -10.74
CA ALA A 22 -19.36 8.92 -10.53
C ALA A 22 -20.45 9.34 -9.54
N HIS A 23 -21.62 8.69 -9.60
CA HIS A 23 -22.73 8.96 -8.67
C HIS A 23 -22.37 8.57 -7.23
N GLN A 24 -21.87 7.36 -7.01
CA GLN A 24 -21.46 6.88 -5.67
C GLN A 24 -20.35 7.74 -5.09
N ILE A 25 -19.42 8.20 -5.93
CA ILE A 25 -18.31 9.06 -5.53
C ILE A 25 -18.83 10.43 -5.06
N HIS A 26 -19.78 11.02 -5.78
CA HIS A 26 -20.40 12.29 -5.34
C HIS A 26 -21.04 12.17 -3.95
N GLU A 27 -21.76 11.07 -3.67
CA GLU A 27 -22.36 10.81 -2.36
C GLU A 27 -21.29 10.53 -1.28
N ALA A 28 -20.26 9.76 -1.61
CA ALA A 28 -19.17 9.42 -0.70
C ALA A 28 -18.31 10.64 -0.34
N HIS A 29 -18.05 11.53 -1.30
CA HIS A 29 -17.33 12.79 -1.10
C HIS A 29 -17.98 13.68 -0.03
N LEU A 30 -19.32 13.65 0.06
CA LEU A 30 -20.10 14.42 1.06
C LEU A 30 -20.17 13.71 2.41
N SER A 31 -19.82 12.42 2.47
CA SER A 31 -19.85 11.61 3.68
C SER A 31 -18.61 11.85 4.55
N LYS A 32 -18.79 11.72 5.86
CA LYS A 32 -17.68 11.92 6.82
C LYS A 32 -16.78 10.68 6.84
N GLY A 33 -15.71 10.73 6.04
CA GLY A 33 -14.71 9.66 5.96
C GLY A 33 -15.16 8.46 5.10
N GLY A 34 -14.26 7.48 4.96
CA GLY A 34 -14.55 6.22 4.25
C GLY A 34 -14.43 6.29 2.73
N TRP A 35 -14.61 7.44 2.09
CA TRP A 35 -14.40 7.63 0.64
C TRP A 35 -13.00 7.18 0.20
N GLU A 36 -11.95 7.70 0.84
CA GLU A 36 -10.57 7.32 0.53
C GLU A 36 -10.31 5.83 0.76
N GLY A 37 -10.75 5.30 1.90
CA GLY A 37 -10.59 3.88 2.21
C GLY A 37 -11.31 2.97 1.22
N TRP A 38 -12.50 3.37 0.76
CA TRP A 38 -13.24 2.66 -0.30
C TRP A 38 -12.52 2.77 -1.65
N ALA A 39 -12.05 3.96 -2.04
CA ALA A 39 -11.29 4.14 -3.28
C ALA A 39 -10.03 3.26 -3.31
N GLN A 40 -9.26 3.23 -2.23
CA GLN A 40 -8.10 2.36 -2.08
C GLN A 40 -8.47 0.86 -2.20
N GLU A 41 -9.61 0.45 -1.64
CA GLU A 41 -10.08 -0.93 -1.71
C GLU A 41 -10.51 -1.32 -3.13
N GLU A 42 -11.21 -0.43 -3.83
CA GLU A 42 -11.59 -0.65 -5.23
C GLU A 42 -10.36 -0.74 -6.14
N MET A 43 -9.35 0.13 -5.93
CA MET A 43 -8.10 0.06 -6.68
C MET A 43 -7.34 -1.23 -6.41
N ARG A 44 -7.32 -1.69 -5.16
CA ARG A 44 -6.74 -2.97 -4.78
C ARG A 44 -7.36 -4.11 -5.59
N PHE A 45 -8.70 -4.15 -5.69
CA PHE A 45 -9.39 -5.15 -6.51
C PHE A 45 -9.13 -4.99 -8.00
N LEU A 46 -9.21 -3.76 -8.52
CA LEU A 46 -9.01 -3.45 -9.93
C LEU A 46 -7.63 -3.89 -10.43
N PHE A 47 -6.61 -3.71 -9.59
CA PHE A 47 -5.23 -4.04 -9.93
C PHE A 47 -4.76 -5.39 -9.39
N ASN A 48 -5.60 -6.15 -8.69
CA ASN A 48 -5.18 -7.36 -7.97
C ASN A 48 -3.95 -7.10 -7.05
N ALA A 49 -3.95 -5.95 -6.38
CA ALA A 49 -2.81 -5.43 -5.64
C ALA A 49 -2.84 -5.79 -4.15
N GLY A 50 -1.71 -5.61 -3.47
CA GLY A 50 -1.68 -5.50 -2.02
C GLY A 50 -2.16 -4.12 -1.55
N ARG A 51 -2.69 -4.05 -0.32
CA ARG A 51 -3.11 -2.82 0.36
C ARG A 51 -2.38 -2.70 1.67
N GLU A 52 -1.98 -1.48 2.01
CA GLU A 52 -1.29 -1.19 3.27
C GLU A 52 -0.09 -2.12 3.46
N ASP A 53 0.69 -2.28 2.37
CA ASP A 53 1.90 -3.09 2.39
C ASP A 53 3.07 -2.32 2.99
N ASN A 54 3.73 -2.96 3.97
CA ASN A 54 4.93 -2.43 4.60
C ASN A 54 6.13 -2.55 3.64
N CYS A 55 6.25 -1.60 2.71
CA CYS A 55 7.35 -1.51 1.75
C CYS A 55 8.47 -0.57 2.21
N TYR A 56 8.23 0.26 3.22
CA TYR A 56 9.19 1.22 3.78
C TYR A 56 10.09 0.57 4.85
N GLN A 57 11.41 0.73 4.73
CA GLN A 57 12.40 0.20 5.68
C GLN A 57 12.59 1.08 6.91
N ASN A 58 12.54 2.40 6.73
CA ASN A 58 12.85 3.36 7.78
C ASN A 58 11.73 3.52 8.84
N ASN A 59 10.54 2.95 8.59
CA ASN A 59 9.43 3.02 9.54
C ASN A 59 8.45 1.87 9.34
N ALA A 60 8.47 0.88 10.24
CA ALA A 60 7.58 -0.28 10.22
C ALA A 60 6.09 0.06 10.42
N ARG A 61 5.74 1.31 10.74
CA ARG A 61 4.35 1.81 10.80
C ARG A 61 3.92 2.53 9.54
N GLN A 62 4.80 2.68 8.56
CA GLN A 62 4.49 3.27 7.27
C GLN A 62 4.27 2.15 6.26
N ALA A 63 3.03 2.06 5.81
CA ALA A 63 2.61 1.19 4.75
C ALA A 63 2.18 2.03 3.54
N ALA A 64 2.44 1.54 2.33
CA ALA A 64 1.90 2.17 1.13
C ALA A 64 0.43 1.81 0.95
N ASP A 65 -0.36 2.72 0.40
CA ASP A 65 -1.79 2.46 0.19
C ASP A 65 -1.99 1.32 -0.82
N ILE A 66 -1.23 1.33 -1.92
CA ILE A 66 -1.26 0.30 -2.96
C ILE A 66 0.16 -0.03 -3.41
N VAL A 67 0.46 -1.33 -3.55
CA VAL A 67 1.72 -1.82 -4.13
C VAL A 67 1.42 -2.76 -5.29
N LEU A 68 1.95 -2.43 -6.46
CA LEU A 68 1.93 -3.23 -7.66
C LEU A 68 3.30 -3.85 -7.88
N THR A 69 3.31 -5.16 -8.04
CA THR A 69 4.49 -5.99 -8.18
C THR A 69 4.44 -6.75 -9.50
N PRO A 70 5.60 -6.85 -10.20
CA PRO A 70 5.73 -7.67 -11.38
C PRO A 70 5.13 -9.07 -11.26
N TYR A 71 4.48 -9.50 -12.34
CA TYR A 71 3.94 -10.85 -12.54
C TYR A 71 2.87 -11.33 -11.54
N THR A 72 2.48 -10.48 -10.59
CA THR A 72 1.59 -10.81 -9.48
C THR A 72 0.38 -9.88 -9.43
N SER A 73 0.58 -8.59 -9.73
CA SER A 73 -0.48 -7.58 -9.75
C SER A 73 -0.29 -6.58 -10.91
N GLY A 74 -1.32 -5.78 -11.16
CA GLY A 74 -1.33 -4.72 -12.18
C GLY A 74 -1.40 -5.18 -13.64
N ALA A 75 -1.54 -6.49 -13.92
CA ALA A 75 -1.50 -7.05 -15.27
C ALA A 75 -2.49 -6.41 -16.28
N ALA A 76 -3.62 -5.87 -15.80
CA ALA A 76 -4.58 -5.14 -16.62
C ALA A 76 -4.28 -3.63 -16.73
N ALA A 77 -3.59 -3.07 -15.74
CA ALA A 77 -3.23 -1.65 -15.64
C ALA A 77 -1.85 -1.35 -16.23
N PHE A 78 -1.06 -2.36 -16.61
CA PHE A 78 0.17 -2.21 -17.37
C PHE A 78 -0.10 -2.66 -18.81
N ALA A 79 0.01 -1.77 -19.80
CA ALA A 79 -0.09 -2.15 -21.21
C ALA A 79 1.07 -3.06 -21.65
N GLN A 80 1.00 -4.35 -21.32
CA GLN A 80 1.94 -5.42 -21.68
C GLN A 80 3.40 -5.19 -21.21
N PRO A 81 4.11 -6.27 -20.88
CA PRO A 81 4.77 -6.42 -19.58
C PRO A 81 5.93 -5.43 -19.42
N TYR A 82 5.69 -4.41 -18.59
CA TYR A 82 6.69 -3.51 -18.02
C TYR A 82 7.47 -2.63 -18.99
N VAL A 83 7.61 -1.36 -18.61
CA VAL A 83 8.89 -0.71 -18.79
C VAL A 83 9.78 -1.40 -17.72
N ASP A 84 10.55 -2.42 -18.12
CA ASP A 84 11.70 -2.96 -17.38
C ASP A 84 11.50 -3.66 -15.99
N GLU A 85 10.46 -4.46 -15.77
CA GLU A 85 10.19 -5.17 -14.48
C GLU A 85 9.99 -4.26 -13.25
N GLU A 86 9.58 -3.01 -13.45
CA GLU A 86 9.42 -2.04 -12.37
C GLU A 86 8.26 -2.33 -11.41
N CYS A 87 8.51 -2.22 -10.10
CA CYS A 87 7.43 -2.13 -9.10
C CYS A 87 6.78 -0.74 -9.16
N VAL A 88 5.50 -0.66 -8.76
CA VAL A 88 4.82 0.62 -8.59
C VAL A 88 4.24 0.72 -7.19
N VAL A 89 4.53 1.82 -6.50
CA VAL A 89 3.98 2.15 -5.19
C VAL A 89 3.12 3.39 -5.32
N ILE A 90 1.92 3.39 -4.73
CA ILE A 90 1.00 4.52 -4.81
C ILE A 90 0.57 4.92 -3.40
N GLU A 91 0.78 6.20 -3.08
CA GLU A 91 0.11 6.91 -2.00
C GLU A 91 -1.10 7.64 -2.60
N LEU A 92 -2.31 7.27 -2.18
CA LEU A 92 -3.56 7.79 -2.73
C LEU A 92 -4.25 8.67 -1.71
N LYS A 93 -4.43 9.94 -2.06
CA LYS A 93 -5.17 10.91 -1.26
C LYS A 93 -6.42 11.35 -1.99
N CYS A 94 -7.55 11.32 -1.29
CA CYS A 94 -8.83 11.74 -1.85
C CYS A 94 -9.35 13.01 -1.16
N GLU A 95 -9.77 13.98 -1.96
CA GLU A 95 -10.52 15.11 -1.43
C GLU A 95 -11.93 14.65 -1.02
N SER A 96 -12.35 15.13 0.15
CA SER A 96 -13.71 15.00 0.68
C SER A 96 -14.15 16.36 1.21
N TYR A 97 -15.46 16.59 1.24
CA TYR A 97 -16.02 17.82 1.79
C TYR A 97 -15.52 18.10 3.22
N TRP A 98 -15.33 17.06 4.02
CA TRP A 98 -14.94 17.17 5.43
C TRP A 98 -13.44 17.31 5.67
N ASN A 99 -12.60 16.94 4.69
CA ASN A 99 -11.14 17.08 4.79
C ASN A 99 -10.56 18.18 3.90
N ALA A 100 -11.36 18.90 3.11
CA ALA A 100 -10.90 19.92 2.15
C ALA A 100 -9.80 20.84 2.73
N GLN A 101 -10.02 21.42 3.91
CA GLN A 101 -9.03 22.30 4.57
C GLN A 101 -7.70 21.63 4.94
N LYS A 102 -7.69 20.31 5.07
CA LYS A 102 -6.51 19.50 5.40
C LYS A 102 -5.94 18.78 4.18
N PHE A 103 -6.69 18.69 3.08
CA PHE A 103 -6.36 17.89 1.91
C PHE A 103 -4.95 18.20 1.40
N ARG A 104 -4.68 19.47 1.12
CA ARG A 104 -3.35 19.97 0.76
C ARG A 104 -2.25 19.62 1.76
N GLY A 105 -2.56 19.64 3.05
CA GLY A 105 -1.63 19.30 4.12
C GLY A 105 -1.28 17.82 4.14
N GLU A 106 -2.27 16.95 3.92
CA GLU A 106 -2.08 15.50 3.84
C GLU A 106 -1.36 15.09 2.56
N VAL A 107 -1.73 15.63 1.39
CA VAL A 107 -1.01 15.38 0.13
C VAL A 107 0.48 15.77 0.26
N ARG A 108 0.78 16.90 0.90
CA ARG A 108 2.18 17.28 1.15
C ARG A 108 2.93 16.23 1.98
N LYS A 109 2.28 15.59 2.96
CA LYS A 109 2.92 14.52 3.75
C LYS A 109 3.19 13.30 2.88
N ASP A 110 2.27 12.94 2.00
CA ASP A 110 2.46 11.82 1.06
C ASP A 110 3.60 12.12 0.09
N MET A 111 3.70 13.34 -0.45
CA MET A 111 4.85 13.77 -1.24
C MET A 111 6.17 13.67 -0.47
N GLN A 112 6.18 14.04 0.82
CA GLN A 112 7.37 13.89 1.67
C GLN A 112 7.72 12.41 1.86
N LYS A 113 6.72 11.54 2.01
CA LYS A 113 6.89 10.09 2.13
C LYS A 113 7.49 9.50 0.84
N VAL A 114 6.98 9.89 -0.33
CA VAL A 114 7.54 9.50 -1.64
C VAL A 114 9.00 9.93 -1.77
N ASN A 115 9.32 11.17 -1.38
CA ASN A 115 10.67 11.72 -1.53
C ASN A 115 11.67 11.26 -0.47
N SER A 116 11.23 10.83 0.71
CA SER A 116 12.11 10.42 1.83
C SER A 116 12.07 8.92 2.13
N GLY A 117 11.18 8.17 1.49
CA GLY A 117 11.05 6.72 1.66
C GLY A 117 12.32 5.97 1.31
N VAL A 118 12.70 5.05 2.19
CA VAL A 118 13.69 3.99 1.91
C VAL A 118 12.90 2.71 1.73
N PHE A 119 13.08 2.00 0.63
CA PHE A 119 12.26 0.85 0.26
C PHE A 119 13.03 -0.45 0.45
N LYS A 120 12.30 -1.55 0.61
CA LYS A 120 12.89 -2.89 0.68
C LYS A 120 13.57 -3.23 -0.65
N GLY A 121 14.83 -3.69 -0.61
CA GLY A 121 15.63 -4.05 -1.79
C GLY A 121 14.92 -4.94 -2.84
N PRO A 122 14.10 -5.94 -2.45
CA PRO A 122 13.33 -6.72 -3.43
C PRO A 122 12.40 -5.90 -4.34
N LEU A 123 11.93 -4.74 -3.89
CA LEU A 123 11.11 -3.82 -4.71
C LEU A 123 11.96 -2.98 -5.66
N LEU A 124 13.27 -2.92 -5.46
CA LEU A 124 14.21 -2.11 -6.23
C LEU A 124 14.95 -2.91 -7.31
N ARG A 125 14.89 -4.25 -7.28
CA ARG A 125 15.61 -5.13 -8.24
C ARG A 125 15.28 -4.86 -9.72
N GLY A 126 14.02 -4.56 -10.03
CA GLY A 126 13.57 -4.16 -11.38
C GLY A 126 13.35 -2.66 -11.53
N GLY A 127 13.79 -1.85 -10.57
CA GLY A 127 13.40 -0.45 -10.46
C GLY A 127 12.00 -0.27 -9.86
N CYS A 128 11.69 0.96 -9.44
CA CYS A 128 10.42 1.25 -8.78
C CYS A 128 9.96 2.69 -9.03
N ASN A 129 8.71 2.86 -9.46
CA ASN A 129 8.06 4.18 -9.53
C ASN A 129 7.15 4.36 -8.31
N VAL A 130 7.45 5.38 -7.51
CA VAL A 130 6.67 5.72 -6.32
C VAL A 130 5.88 6.99 -6.59
N TYR A 131 4.56 6.85 -6.64
CA TYR A 131 3.63 7.94 -6.93
C TYR A 131 2.98 8.48 -5.66
N CYS A 132 2.84 9.80 -5.59
CA CYS A 132 1.80 10.44 -4.81
C CYS A 132 0.69 10.84 -5.79
N VAL A 133 -0.51 10.31 -5.58
CA VAL A 133 -1.69 10.55 -6.40
C VAL A 133 -2.76 11.24 -5.56
N ALA A 134 -3.28 12.34 -6.07
CA ALA A 134 -4.33 13.11 -5.42
C ALA A 134 -5.56 13.20 -6.33
N LEU A 135 -6.73 12.82 -5.78
CA LEU A 135 -8.02 12.97 -6.45
C LEU A 135 -8.70 14.24 -5.94
N ALA A 136 -8.64 15.30 -6.75
CA ALA A 136 -9.24 16.59 -6.45
C ALA A 136 -10.68 16.65 -7.00
N MET A 137 -11.65 16.84 -6.11
CA MET A 137 -13.08 16.90 -6.43
C MET A 137 -13.53 18.34 -6.74
N THR A 138 -12.77 19.35 -6.31
CA THR A 138 -13.13 20.76 -6.45
C THR A 138 -12.04 21.57 -7.16
N ASP A 139 -12.42 22.72 -7.73
CA ASP A 139 -11.46 23.67 -8.31
C ASP A 139 -10.47 24.22 -7.27
N GLU A 140 -10.89 24.31 -6.00
CA GLU A 140 -9.99 24.72 -4.90
C GLU A 140 -8.95 23.62 -4.62
N GLY A 141 -9.39 22.36 -4.51
CA GLY A 141 -8.49 21.21 -4.39
C GLY A 141 -7.52 21.11 -5.58
N ALA A 142 -8.00 21.35 -6.79
CA ALA A 142 -7.19 21.39 -8.01
C ALA A 142 -6.10 22.46 -7.96
N TYR A 143 -6.49 23.70 -7.61
CA TYR A 143 -5.55 24.80 -7.43
C TYR A 143 -4.52 24.49 -6.34
N GLU A 144 -4.94 23.84 -5.25
CA GLU A 144 -4.05 23.41 -4.19
C GLU A 144 -3.01 22.38 -4.68
N MET A 145 -3.41 21.41 -5.52
CA MET A 145 -2.51 20.41 -6.11
C MET A 145 -1.51 21.04 -7.08
N GLU A 146 -1.97 21.94 -7.95
CA GLU A 146 -1.11 22.71 -8.85
C GLU A 146 -0.09 23.52 -8.04
N SER A 147 -0.52 24.17 -6.96
CA SER A 147 0.36 24.97 -6.08
C SER A 147 1.42 24.13 -5.34
N LEU A 148 1.18 22.83 -5.19
CA LEU A 148 2.13 21.88 -4.62
C LEU A 148 3.15 21.38 -5.66
N GLY A 149 2.92 21.66 -6.95
CA GLY A 149 3.75 21.20 -8.05
C GLY A 149 3.42 19.78 -8.52
N LEU A 150 2.21 19.28 -8.25
CA LEU A 150 1.72 18.07 -8.89
C LEU A 150 1.36 18.37 -10.35
N GLU A 151 1.51 17.37 -11.21
CA GLU A 151 1.11 17.41 -12.60
C GLU A 151 -0.32 16.90 -12.75
N LEU A 152 -1.12 17.56 -13.59
CA LEU A 152 -2.45 17.09 -13.96
C LEU A 152 -2.32 15.99 -15.00
N PHE A 153 -2.95 14.84 -14.75
CA PHE A 153 -3.13 13.83 -15.78
C PHE A 153 -4.41 14.13 -16.58
N GLU A 154 -4.25 14.43 -17.87
CA GLU A 154 -5.37 14.85 -18.73
C GLU A 154 -6.19 13.66 -19.29
N GLY A 155 -5.59 12.47 -19.39
CA GLY A 155 -6.24 11.17 -19.64
C GLY A 155 -7.26 11.05 -20.79
N GLY A 156 -7.83 9.85 -20.94
CA GLY A 156 -8.96 9.59 -21.84
C GLY A 156 -10.26 10.29 -21.40
N SER A 157 -11.20 10.49 -22.33
CA SER A 157 -12.41 11.34 -22.23
C SER A 157 -13.50 10.94 -21.21
N GLY A 158 -13.14 10.28 -20.11
CA GLY A 158 -14.05 9.89 -19.03
C GLY A 158 -14.48 11.10 -18.19
N ALA A 159 -15.76 11.16 -17.83
CA ALA A 159 -16.31 12.22 -16.97
C ALA A 159 -16.20 11.81 -15.50
N ALA A 160 -15.00 11.48 -15.04
CA ALA A 160 -14.76 11.23 -13.62
C ALA A 160 -15.10 12.51 -12.81
N PRO A 161 -15.70 12.39 -11.62
CA PRO A 161 -16.11 13.55 -10.82
C PRO A 161 -14.92 14.22 -10.09
N PHE A 162 -13.69 13.81 -10.40
CA PHE A 162 -12.44 14.33 -9.86
C PHE A 162 -11.42 14.51 -10.97
N GLN A 163 -10.42 15.35 -10.70
CA GLN A 163 -9.18 15.45 -11.44
C GLN A 163 -8.11 14.59 -10.78
N VAL A 164 -7.25 13.99 -11.60
CA VAL A 164 -6.15 13.14 -11.14
C VAL A 164 -4.84 13.92 -11.21
N TRP A 165 -4.27 14.21 -10.06
CA TRP A 165 -3.01 14.92 -9.90
C TRP A 165 -1.93 13.98 -9.41
N TRP A 166 -0.70 14.14 -9.88
CA TRP A 166 0.37 13.21 -9.52
C TRP A 166 1.75 13.86 -9.43
N CYS A 167 2.63 13.25 -8.64
CA CYS A 167 4.07 13.41 -8.74
C CYS A 167 4.74 12.07 -8.47
N MET A 168 5.98 11.89 -8.96
CA MET A 168 6.64 10.59 -8.89
C MET A 168 8.12 10.71 -8.53
N ARG A 169 8.62 9.72 -7.81
CA ARG A 169 10.06 9.44 -7.66
C ARG A 169 10.37 8.06 -8.25
N ARG A 170 11.31 8.04 -9.17
CA ARG A 170 11.83 6.82 -9.80
C ARG A 170 13.05 6.32 -9.05
N PHE A 171 13.11 5.02 -8.84
CA PHE A 171 14.27 4.28 -8.38
C PHE A 171 14.75 3.41 -9.53
N GLU A 172 16.04 3.50 -9.83
CA GLU A 172 16.66 2.66 -10.85
C GLU A 172 16.86 1.23 -10.31
N PRO A 173 16.91 0.22 -11.20
CA PRO A 173 17.20 -1.16 -10.82
C PRO A 173 18.49 -1.30 -10.01
N GLU A 174 18.42 -1.97 -8.87
CA GLU A 174 19.60 -2.43 -8.13
C GLU A 174 20.01 -3.80 -8.70
N TYR A 175 21.11 -3.82 -9.47
CA TYR A 175 21.76 -5.07 -9.86
C TYR A 175 22.66 -5.51 -8.72
N ASP A 176 22.30 -6.62 -8.06
CA ASP A 176 23.20 -7.30 -7.12
C ASP A 176 24.50 -7.61 -7.88
N SER A 177 25.61 -6.99 -7.50
CA SER A 177 26.93 -7.29 -8.07
C SER A 177 27.42 -8.62 -7.50
N GLU A 178 26.79 -9.71 -7.91
CA GLU A 178 27.22 -11.08 -7.62
C GLU A 178 28.04 -11.58 -8.81
N ASP A 179 29.32 -11.19 -8.84
CA ASP A 179 30.37 -11.81 -9.67
C ASP A 179 31.70 -11.65 -8.91
N GLU A 180 31.81 -12.24 -7.73
CA GLU A 180 33.09 -12.75 -7.22
C GLU A 180 32.84 -14.18 -6.71
N ASP A 181 32.78 -15.10 -7.67
CA ASP A 181 33.00 -16.52 -7.46
C ASP A 181 34.40 -16.70 -6.84
N GLU A 182 34.48 -16.95 -5.53
CA GLU A 182 35.58 -17.73 -4.95
C GLU A 182 35.00 -19.07 -4.49
N GLU A 183 34.99 -20.01 -5.43
CA GLU A 183 34.96 -21.44 -5.15
C GLU A 183 36.23 -21.80 -4.36
N ASP A 184 36.15 -21.76 -3.04
CA ASP A 184 37.12 -22.45 -2.18
C ASP A 184 36.67 -23.92 -2.03
N ASP A 185 37.04 -24.71 -3.03
CA ASP A 185 37.20 -26.16 -2.92
C ASP A 185 38.43 -26.45 -2.05
N GLU A 186 38.28 -26.87 -0.79
CA GLU A 186 39.27 -27.75 -0.13
C GLU A 186 38.60 -28.81 0.76
N GLU A 187 38.50 -30.00 0.18
CA GLU A 187 38.86 -31.33 0.69
C GLU A 187 38.43 -31.79 2.11
N ASP A 188 37.56 -32.81 2.05
CA ASP A 188 37.47 -34.01 2.89
C ASP A 188 38.79 -34.46 3.55
N ASP A 189 38.77 -34.71 4.87
CA ASP A 189 39.57 -35.78 5.52
C ASP A 189 39.27 -35.91 7.03
N GLY A 190 38.81 -37.09 7.45
CA GLY A 190 39.33 -37.70 8.69
C GLY A 190 38.36 -37.96 9.85
N ASP A 191 38.06 -39.26 10.03
CA ASP A 191 37.53 -39.91 11.24
C ASP A 191 38.25 -39.52 12.55
N GLY A 192 37.53 -39.57 13.69
CA GLY A 192 38.17 -39.59 15.02
C GLY A 192 37.17 -39.57 16.19
N GLU A 193 37.02 -40.72 16.83
CA GLU A 193 36.23 -40.97 18.04
C GLU A 193 36.79 -40.30 19.32
N ASP A 194 35.93 -40.26 20.34
CA ASP A 194 36.20 -40.38 21.79
C ASP A 194 36.48 -39.16 22.70
N ASP A 195 35.60 -39.11 23.70
CA ASP A 195 35.80 -38.96 25.15
C ASP A 195 36.11 -37.60 25.84
N ASP A 196 35.22 -37.37 26.81
CA ASP A 196 35.46 -37.04 28.22
C ASP A 196 35.68 -35.59 28.70
N GLU A 197 34.64 -35.18 29.44
CA GLU A 197 34.66 -34.72 30.84
C GLU A 197 35.16 -33.32 31.24
N MET A 198 34.23 -32.61 31.93
CA MET A 198 34.42 -31.77 33.13
C MET A 198 35.17 -30.42 32.93
N GLN A 199 34.80 -29.27 33.49
CA GLN A 199 33.97 -28.89 34.64
C GLN A 199 33.59 -27.40 34.53
N GLU A 200 32.46 -27.08 35.17
CA GLU A 200 32.00 -25.85 35.85
C GLU A 200 32.88 -24.58 35.85
N ASP A 201 32.25 -23.44 35.58
CA ASP A 201 32.28 -22.32 36.53
C ASP A 201 31.04 -21.42 36.41
N GLU A 202 30.46 -21.14 37.58
CA GLU A 202 29.29 -20.32 37.87
C GLU A 202 29.55 -18.83 37.62
N VAL A 203 28.54 -18.12 37.12
CA VAL A 203 28.36 -16.69 37.43
C VAL A 203 26.87 -16.35 37.49
N ASP A 204 26.40 -16.15 38.72
CA ASP A 204 25.13 -15.55 39.09
C ASP A 204 24.92 -14.17 38.44
N PHE A 205 23.70 -13.93 37.94
CA PHE A 205 23.18 -12.57 37.82
C PHE A 205 21.72 -12.54 38.26
N ASP A 206 21.53 -12.07 39.50
CA ASP A 206 20.26 -11.61 40.06
C ASP A 206 19.63 -10.54 39.17
N VAL A 207 18.40 -10.78 38.71
CA VAL A 207 17.43 -9.69 38.51
C VAL A 207 16.07 -10.17 39.02
N GLU A 208 15.64 -9.48 40.07
CA GLU A 208 14.46 -9.75 40.89
C GLU A 208 13.15 -9.78 40.10
N GLU A 209 12.27 -10.64 40.62
CA GLU A 209 10.90 -10.83 40.16
C GLU A 209 9.99 -9.62 40.38
N ALA A 210 9.02 -9.56 39.49
CA ALA A 210 7.83 -8.75 39.53
C ALA A 210 6.95 -9.01 40.77
N SER A 211 6.39 -7.94 41.33
CA SER A 211 5.12 -7.92 42.07
C SER A 211 4.36 -6.67 41.61
N SER A 212 3.25 -6.88 40.90
CA SER A 212 1.85 -6.86 41.37
C SER A 212 1.27 -5.45 41.54
N ASP A 213 0.21 -5.19 40.76
CA ASP A 213 -1.12 -4.71 41.20
C ASP A 213 -1.85 -4.17 39.95
N GLU A 214 -2.76 -4.97 39.38
CA GLU A 214 -4.22 -4.82 39.56
C GLU A 214 -4.76 -3.46 39.13
N ASP A 215 -5.43 -3.41 37.98
CA ASP A 215 -6.81 -2.92 37.91
C ASP A 215 -7.50 -3.37 36.61
N GLY A 216 -8.62 -4.06 36.80
CA GLY A 216 -9.30 -4.83 35.77
C GLY A 216 -10.32 -4.06 34.94
N TYR A 217 -10.67 -4.66 33.79
CA TYR A 217 -12.03 -4.62 33.26
C TYR A 217 -12.41 -5.99 32.71
N GLN A 218 -13.36 -6.61 33.40
CA GLN A 218 -14.14 -7.74 32.92
C GLN A 218 -15.00 -7.29 31.74
N ASN A 219 -15.09 -8.10 30.68
CA ASN A 219 -16.40 -8.49 30.18
C ASN A 219 -16.34 -9.80 29.39
N ALA A 220 -17.28 -10.66 29.77
CA ALA A 220 -17.37 -12.06 29.45
C ALA A 220 -18.06 -12.33 28.11
N TYR A 221 -17.61 -13.43 27.51
CA TYR A 221 -18.28 -14.32 26.58
C TYR A 221 -19.81 -14.21 26.46
N GLY A 222 -20.26 -14.18 25.20
CA GLY A 222 -21.63 -14.45 24.79
C GLY A 222 -21.69 -15.02 23.37
N ASN A 223 -21.08 -16.19 23.16
CA ASN A 223 -21.32 -17.01 21.97
C ASN A 223 -22.70 -17.65 22.09
N GLY A 224 -23.62 -17.28 21.21
CA GLY A 224 -24.94 -17.90 21.07
C GLY A 224 -25.22 -18.20 19.60
N TYR A 225 -24.82 -19.39 19.17
CA TYR A 225 -25.37 -20.03 17.98
C TYR A 225 -26.88 -20.25 18.19
N HIS A 226 -27.70 -19.82 17.24
CA HIS A 226 -29.02 -20.42 17.03
C HIS A 226 -29.26 -20.63 15.55
N ASP A 227 -29.19 -21.91 15.20
CA ASP A 227 -29.63 -22.49 13.94
C ASP A 227 -31.09 -22.93 14.08
N GLY A 228 -31.83 -22.89 12.96
CA GLY A 228 -33.08 -23.63 12.73
C GLY A 228 -34.41 -23.05 13.27
N HIS A 229 -35.26 -22.50 12.39
CA HIS A 229 -36.43 -23.20 11.82
C HIS A 229 -37.54 -22.25 11.30
N ASN A 230 -37.84 -22.44 10.01
CA ASN A 230 -39.16 -22.77 9.44
C ASN A 230 -40.34 -21.76 9.48
N GLY A 231 -40.84 -21.43 8.28
CA GLY A 231 -42.13 -20.78 8.00
C GLY A 231 -41.93 -19.62 7.00
N GLY A 232 -42.23 -19.71 5.71
CA GLY A 232 -43.40 -20.33 5.08
C GLY A 232 -44.57 -19.33 5.05
N TRP A 233 -45.23 -19.22 3.89
CA TRP A 233 -46.45 -18.42 3.56
C TRP A 233 -46.20 -16.96 3.17
N ASP A 234 -46.81 -16.40 2.14
CA ASP A 234 -47.55 -16.94 0.99
C ASP A 234 -47.74 -15.75 0.02
N TYR A 235 -48.03 -16.07 -1.23
CA TYR A 235 -48.49 -15.11 -2.22
C TYR A 235 -49.83 -14.49 -1.78
N ASN A 236 -50.04 -13.20 -2.06
CA ASN A 236 -51.37 -12.75 -2.42
C ASN A 236 -51.38 -11.53 -3.35
N TYR A 237 -52.15 -11.70 -4.41
CA TYR A 237 -52.57 -10.73 -5.38
C TYR A 237 -53.38 -9.59 -4.75
N SER A 238 -53.18 -8.38 -5.26
CA SER A 238 -54.23 -7.40 -5.61
C SER A 238 -53.67 -6.41 -6.62
#